data_AF-A0A6M3J0L8-F1
#
_entry.id   AF-A0A6M3J0L8-F1
#
_cell.length_a   1.000
_cell.length_b   1.000
_cell.length_c   1.000
_cell.angle_alpha   90.00
_cell.angle_beta   90.00
_cell.angle_gamma   90.00
#
_symmetry.space_group_name_H-M   'P 1'
#
loop_
_entity.id
_entity.type
_entity.pdbx_description
1 polymer ?
#
loop_
_entity_poly.entity_id
_entity_poly.type
_entity_poly.pdbx_seq_one_letter_code
_entity_poly.pdbx_strand_id
1 'polypeptide(L)'
;MKRPKLNITIQDIQQEIKTSNASNVEYELRKMREYRRSNSEGRYVQQNRTAKNTSKSGYRGVYKDKNVLRRHNFWMAQIRRKGKCHYLGHFETKEEAARARDKAAKAIYGELAILNFPDE
;
A
#
# COMPACT_ATOMS: atom_id res chain seq x y z
N MET A 1 -50.65 -23.23 -22.22
CA MET A 1 -49.38 -23.00 -21.50
C MET A 1 -49.59 -21.83 -20.54
N LYS A 2 -49.54 -22.06 -19.22
CA LYS A 2 -49.75 -21.03 -18.19
C LYS A 2 -48.46 -20.22 -17.99
N ARG A 3 -48.51 -18.89 -18.06
CA ARG A 3 -47.38 -18.01 -17.70
C ARG A 3 -47.18 -18.05 -16.17
N PRO A 4 -45.95 -18.15 -15.65
CA PRO A 4 -45.71 -18.08 -14.21
C PRO A 4 -46.00 -16.65 -13.73
N LYS A 5 -46.76 -16.52 -12.63
CA LYS A 5 -46.94 -15.24 -11.93
C LYS A 5 -45.67 -14.99 -11.11
N LEU A 6 -44.98 -13.90 -11.41
CA LEU A 6 -43.89 -13.42 -10.57
C LEU A 6 -44.52 -12.88 -9.27
N ASN A 7 -44.35 -13.60 -8.16
CA ASN A 7 -44.69 -13.11 -6.82
C ASN A 7 -43.57 -12.18 -6.36
N ILE A 8 -43.57 -10.95 -6.87
CA ILE A 8 -42.71 -9.89 -6.37
C ILE A 8 -43.39 -9.34 -5.11
N THR A 9 -42.74 -9.47 -3.95
CA THR A 9 -43.33 -9.04 -2.69
C THR A 9 -43.25 -7.53 -2.54
N ILE A 10 -44.17 -6.94 -1.78
CA ILE A 10 -44.14 -5.50 -1.48
C ILE A 10 -42.80 -5.11 -0.83
N GLN A 11 -42.14 -6.03 -0.13
CA GLN A 11 -40.81 -5.81 0.45
C GLN A 11 -39.72 -5.70 -0.63
N ASP A 12 -39.76 -6.50 -1.68
CA ASP A 12 -38.80 -6.45 -2.80
C ASP A 12 -38.89 -5.12 -3.55
N ILE A 13 -40.12 -4.64 -3.80
CA ILE A 13 -40.38 -3.35 -4.46
C ILE A 13 -39.90 -2.19 -3.57
N GLN A 14 -40.09 -2.28 -2.26
CA GLN A 14 -39.61 -1.27 -1.31
C GLN A 14 -38.07 -1.26 -1.19
N GLN A 15 -37.43 -2.40 -1.36
CA GLN A 15 -35.97 -2.52 -1.40
C GLN A 15 -35.41 -1.91 -2.69
N GLU A 16 -36.05 -2.18 -3.83
CA GLU A 16 -35.68 -1.65 -5.15
C GLU A 16 -35.88 -0.11 -5.22
N ILE A 17 -36.97 0.41 -4.64
CA ILE A 17 -37.26 1.85 -4.52
C ILE A 17 -36.31 2.56 -3.53
N LYS A 18 -35.91 1.90 -2.43
CA LYS A 18 -34.85 2.42 -1.53
C LYS A 18 -33.51 2.51 -2.23
N THR A 19 -33.20 1.55 -3.10
CA THR A 19 -31.93 1.50 -3.85
C THR A 19 -31.94 2.28 -5.16
N SER A 20 -32.97 3.04 -5.52
CA SER A 20 -33.01 3.78 -6.79
C SER A 20 -32.87 5.30 -6.65
N ASN A 21 -33.22 5.89 -5.49
CA ASN A 21 -33.27 7.36 -5.36
C ASN A 21 -32.19 8.01 -4.47
N ALA A 22 -31.45 7.25 -3.65
CA ALA A 22 -30.28 7.74 -2.88
C ALA A 22 -28.95 7.10 -3.31
N SER A 23 -29.03 6.05 -4.12
CA SER A 23 -27.94 5.10 -4.39
C SER A 23 -27.02 5.53 -5.52
N ASN A 24 -27.50 6.28 -6.53
CA ASN A 24 -26.71 6.46 -7.75
C ASN A 24 -25.52 7.40 -7.53
N VAL A 25 -25.72 8.50 -6.79
CA VAL A 25 -24.62 9.45 -6.49
C VAL A 25 -23.66 8.86 -5.46
N GLU A 26 -24.14 8.21 -4.41
CA GLU A 26 -23.29 7.58 -3.40
C GLU A 26 -22.48 6.41 -3.98
N TYR A 27 -23.11 5.59 -4.83
CA TYR A 27 -22.45 4.51 -5.56
C TYR A 27 -21.36 5.04 -6.50
N GLU A 28 -21.67 6.05 -7.32
CA GLU A 28 -20.68 6.67 -8.21
C GLU A 28 -19.56 7.36 -7.42
N LEU A 29 -19.85 8.00 -6.30
CA LEU A 29 -18.83 8.55 -5.41
C LEU A 29 -17.95 7.46 -4.78
N ARG A 30 -18.53 6.33 -4.34
CA ARG A 30 -17.78 5.18 -3.81
C ARG A 30 -16.85 4.61 -4.88
N LYS A 31 -17.39 4.34 -6.08
CA LYS A 31 -16.63 3.82 -7.23
C LYS A 31 -15.51 4.78 -7.63
N MET A 32 -15.77 6.09 -7.63
CA MET A 32 -14.77 7.12 -7.93
C MET A 32 -13.69 7.22 -6.84
N ARG A 33 -14.03 7.02 -5.56
CA ARG A 33 -13.06 6.94 -4.45
C ARG A 33 -12.19 5.70 -4.58
N GLU A 34 -12.77 4.55 -4.90
CA GLU A 34 -12.05 3.29 -5.12
C GLU A 34 -11.12 3.38 -6.33
N TYR A 35 -11.59 3.95 -7.45
CA TYR A 35 -10.77 4.22 -8.63
C TYR A 35 -9.60 5.17 -8.32
N ARG A 36 -9.85 6.27 -7.61
CA ARG A 36 -8.76 7.16 -7.15
C ARG A 36 -7.78 6.43 -6.24
N ARG A 37 -8.27 5.56 -5.34
CA ARG A 37 -7.44 4.76 -4.44
C ARG A 37 -6.56 3.80 -5.22
N SER A 38 -7.12 3.00 -6.13
CA SER A 38 -6.36 2.04 -6.95
C SER A 38 -5.33 2.75 -7.84
N ASN A 39 -5.72 3.85 -8.49
CA ASN A 39 -4.84 4.60 -9.37
C ASN A 39 -3.70 5.29 -8.59
N SER A 40 -3.95 5.70 -7.35
CA SER A 40 -2.90 6.21 -6.46
C SER A 40 -1.91 5.11 -6.05
N GLU A 41 -2.37 3.92 -5.64
CA GLU A 41 -1.48 2.79 -5.31
C GLU A 41 -0.62 2.37 -6.51
N GLY A 42 -1.19 2.34 -7.72
CA GLY A 42 -0.44 2.04 -8.96
C GLY A 42 0.70 3.02 -9.22
N ARG A 43 0.47 4.33 -9.00
CA ARG A 43 1.54 5.36 -9.09
C ARG A 43 2.65 5.12 -8.07
N TYR A 44 2.33 4.70 -6.84
CA TYR A 44 3.35 4.47 -5.81
C TYR A 44 4.17 3.21 -6.05
N VAL A 45 3.56 2.16 -6.61
CA VAL A 45 4.29 0.97 -7.07
C VAL A 45 5.26 1.36 -8.19
N GLN A 46 4.81 2.14 -9.17
CA GLN A 46 5.68 2.59 -10.26
C GLN A 46 6.86 3.44 -9.76
N GLN A 47 6.61 4.36 -8.82
CA GLN A 47 7.66 5.15 -8.18
C GLN A 47 8.64 4.28 -7.39
N ASN A 48 8.14 3.26 -6.69
CA ASN A 48 8.96 2.28 -6.02
C ASN A 48 9.84 1.52 -7.04
N ARG A 49 9.32 1.20 -8.23
CA ARG A 49 10.07 0.51 -9.29
C ARG A 49 11.19 1.32 -9.91
N THR A 50 10.94 2.60 -10.17
CA THR A 50 11.90 3.46 -10.86
C THR A 50 12.86 4.19 -9.91
N ALA A 51 12.61 4.15 -8.61
CA ALA A 51 13.48 4.78 -7.62
C ALA A 51 14.85 4.09 -7.57
N LYS A 52 15.86 4.80 -8.09
CA LYS A 52 17.27 4.42 -7.98
C LYS A 52 17.68 4.32 -6.51
N ASN A 53 18.51 3.32 -6.18
CA ASN A 53 19.14 3.27 -4.87
C ASN A 53 20.23 4.36 -4.80
N THR A 54 19.98 5.41 -4.04
CA THR A 54 20.95 6.50 -3.81
C THR A 54 21.76 6.30 -2.53
N SER A 55 21.55 5.19 -1.81
CA SER A 55 22.23 4.98 -0.55
C SER A 55 23.67 4.51 -0.73
N LYS A 56 24.57 5.10 0.07
CA LYS A 56 25.97 4.68 0.21
C LYS A 56 26.15 3.34 0.95
N SER A 57 25.10 2.79 1.55
CA SER A 57 25.17 1.49 2.25
C SER A 57 25.24 0.30 1.29
N GLY A 58 24.89 0.48 0.02
CA GLY A 58 24.63 -0.59 -0.94
C GLY A 58 23.20 -1.11 -0.91
N TYR A 59 22.44 -0.83 0.16
CA TYR A 59 21.06 -1.28 0.33
C TYR A 59 20.07 -0.13 0.24
N ARG A 60 18.94 -0.39 -0.42
CA ARG A 60 17.91 0.62 -0.64
C ARG A 60 17.24 1.00 0.66
N GLY A 61 17.09 2.30 0.89
CA GLY A 61 16.43 2.81 2.09
C GLY A 61 17.22 2.62 3.38
N VAL A 62 18.48 2.20 3.32
CA VAL A 62 19.34 2.00 4.50
C VAL A 62 20.42 3.07 4.53
N TYR A 63 20.52 3.87 5.58
CA TYR A 63 21.44 5.00 5.67
C TYR A 63 22.29 4.93 6.93
N LYS A 64 23.52 5.43 6.87
CA LYS A 64 24.37 5.55 8.05
C LYS A 64 23.99 6.82 8.82
N ASP A 65 23.47 6.65 10.03
CA ASP A 65 23.25 7.75 10.95
C ASP A 65 24.54 8.04 11.73
N LYS A 66 25.03 9.27 11.61
CA LYS A 66 26.28 9.73 12.24
C LYS A 66 26.06 10.36 13.61
N ASN A 67 24.80 10.68 13.96
CA ASN A 67 24.45 11.43 15.16
C ASN A 67 24.08 10.52 16.33
N VAL A 68 23.89 9.22 16.10
CA VAL A 68 23.65 8.25 17.19
C VAL A 68 24.96 8.02 17.95
N LEU A 69 24.94 8.32 19.26
CA LEU A 69 26.06 8.16 20.19
C LEU A 69 26.45 6.67 20.31
N ARG A 70 27.45 6.28 19.50
CA ARG A 70 28.41 5.17 19.64
C ARG A 70 28.04 4.03 20.62
N ARG A 71 27.54 2.91 20.06
CA ARG A 71 28.09 1.56 20.31
C ARG A 71 27.54 0.47 19.37
N HIS A 72 26.24 0.45 19.05
CA HIS A 72 25.66 -0.67 18.29
C HIS A 72 24.50 -0.33 17.32
N ASN A 73 24.16 0.93 17.00
CA ASN A 73 22.96 1.24 16.19
C ASN A 73 23.16 2.39 15.20
N PHE A 74 24.01 2.19 14.19
CA PHE A 74 24.41 3.24 13.24
C PHE A 74 23.72 3.15 11.89
N TRP A 75 22.94 2.10 11.63
CA TRP A 75 22.21 1.97 10.37
C TRP A 75 20.73 2.23 10.56
N MET A 76 20.23 3.26 9.91
CA MET A 76 18.81 3.59 9.86
C MET A 76 18.16 2.95 8.64
N ALA A 77 16.99 2.35 8.81
CA ALA A 77 16.12 1.94 7.71
C ALA A 77 14.95 2.92 7.54
N GLN A 78 14.61 3.23 6.29
CA GLN A 78 13.44 4.03 5.94
C GLN A 78 12.78 3.52 4.65
N ILE A 79 11.48 3.80 4.51
CA ILE A 79 10.71 3.48 3.32
C ILE A 79 9.85 4.67 2.90
N ARG A 80 9.86 5.00 1.61
CA ARG A 80 9.06 6.12 1.08
C ARG A 80 7.74 5.61 0.51
N ARG A 81 6.62 6.10 1.03
CA ARG A 81 5.27 5.78 0.54
C ARG A 81 4.43 7.05 0.52
N LYS A 82 3.60 7.24 -0.51
CA LYS A 82 2.67 8.38 -0.58
C LYS A 82 3.38 9.74 -0.43
N GLY A 83 4.59 9.85 -0.98
CA GLY A 83 5.45 11.03 -0.88
C GLY A 83 6.15 11.23 0.47
N LYS A 84 5.79 10.46 1.51
CA LYS A 84 6.34 10.56 2.87
C LYS A 84 7.39 9.50 3.12
N CYS A 85 8.43 9.85 3.87
CA CYS A 85 9.43 8.92 4.36
C CYS A 85 9.00 8.40 5.73
N HIS A 86 8.90 7.09 5.87
CA HIS A 86 8.62 6.39 7.11
C HIS A 86 9.92 5.79 7.62
N TYR A 87 10.29 6.17 8.84
CA TYR A 87 11.44 5.63 9.53
C TYR A 87 11.06 4.30 10.18
N LEU A 88 11.92 3.29 10.02
CA LEU A 88 11.66 1.91 10.44
C LEU A 88 12.47 1.51 11.68
N GLY A 89 13.53 2.24 12.01
CA GLY A 89 14.40 1.95 13.16
C GLY A 89 15.88 2.16 12.86
N HIS A 90 16.69 2.08 13.93
CA HIS A 90 18.14 1.93 13.86
C HIS A 90 18.49 0.47 14.15
N PHE A 91 19.53 0.00 13.49
CA PHE A 91 20.01 -1.37 13.53
C PHE A 91 21.54 -1.38 13.62
N GLU A 92 22.07 -2.50 14.09
CA GLU A 92 23.50 -2.69 14.26
C GLU A 92 24.22 -2.92 12.94
N THR A 93 23.57 -3.62 12.02
CA THR A 93 24.14 -3.93 10.71
C THR A 93 23.29 -3.36 9.59
N LYS A 94 23.93 -3.10 8.44
CA LYS A 94 23.22 -2.61 7.25
C LYS A 94 22.33 -3.71 6.66
N GLU A 95 22.73 -4.97 6.82
CA GLU A 95 21.98 -6.16 6.43
C GLU A 95 20.68 -6.26 7.21
N GLU A 96 20.72 -6.08 8.53
CA GLU A 96 19.53 -6.11 9.38
C GLU A 96 18.57 -4.96 9.05
N ALA A 97 19.10 -3.74 8.89
CA ALA A 97 18.33 -2.60 8.41
C ALA A 97 17.66 -2.87 7.05
N ALA A 98 18.39 -3.52 6.13
CA ALA A 98 17.89 -3.88 4.80
C ALA A 98 16.76 -4.91 4.89
N ARG A 99 16.89 -5.94 5.74
CA ARG A 99 15.84 -6.93 6.02
C ARG A 99 14.60 -6.29 6.65
N ALA A 100 14.77 -5.37 7.60
CA ALA A 100 13.65 -4.64 8.18
C ALA A 100 12.89 -3.82 7.13
N ARG A 101 13.63 -3.17 6.23
CA ARG A 101 13.06 -2.44 5.09
C ARG A 101 12.35 -3.35 4.10
N ASP A 102 12.86 -4.56 3.86
CA ASP A 102 12.23 -5.54 2.98
C ASP A 102 10.94 -6.11 3.56
N LYS A 103 10.91 -6.39 4.87
CA LYS A 103 9.66 -6.75 5.59
C LYS A 103 8.60 -5.64 5.44
N ALA A 104 8.99 -4.38 5.65
CA ALA A 104 8.09 -3.25 5.45
C ALA A 104 7.65 -3.10 3.99
N ALA A 105 8.54 -3.37 3.03
CA ALA A 105 8.20 -3.34 1.61
C ALA A 105 7.20 -4.45 1.23
N LYS A 106 7.41 -5.69 1.67
CA LYS A 106 6.46 -6.81 1.49
C LYS A 106 5.08 -6.45 2.07
N ALA A 107 5.04 -5.87 3.26
CA ALA A 107 3.78 -5.45 3.90
C ALA A 107 3.03 -4.33 3.15
N ILE A 108 3.76 -3.40 2.51
CA ILE A 108 3.16 -2.25 1.83
C ILE A 108 2.76 -2.56 0.38
N TYR A 109 3.61 -3.28 -0.35
CA TYR A 109 3.51 -3.45 -1.80
C TYR A 109 3.17 -4.88 -2.23
N GLY A 110 3.14 -5.84 -1.30
CA GLY A 110 2.87 -7.25 -1.60
C GLY A 110 3.89 -7.83 -2.58
N GLU A 111 3.39 -8.52 -3.60
CA GLU A 111 4.19 -9.15 -4.67
C GLU A 111 4.98 -8.13 -5.51
N LEU A 112 4.56 -6.87 -5.51
CA LEU A 112 5.21 -5.80 -6.26
C LEU A 112 6.33 -5.12 -5.44
N ALA A 113 6.65 -5.67 -4.27
CA ALA A 113 7.72 -5.17 -3.42
C ALA A 113 9.09 -5.40 -4.04
N ILE A 114 9.85 -4.31 -4.21
CA ILE A 114 11.28 -4.42 -4.52
C ILE A 114 12.05 -4.55 -3.23
N LEU A 115 12.74 -5.67 -3.12
CA LEU A 115 13.52 -6.10 -1.97
C LEU A 115 15.01 -5.91 -2.24
N ASN A 116 15.78 -5.77 -1.16
CA ASN A 116 17.24 -5.85 -1.18
C ASN A 116 17.69 -7.32 -1.27
N PHE A 117 16.96 -8.23 -0.63
CA PHE A 117 17.19 -9.68 -0.66
C PHE A 117 16.00 -10.39 -1.32
N PRO A 118 16.01 -10.59 -2.65
CA PRO A 118 14.90 -11.24 -3.36
C PRO A 118 14.83 -12.75 -3.15
N ASP A 119 15.98 -13.39 -2.85
CA ASP A 119 16.10 -14.84 -2.69
C ASP A 119 15.91 -15.31 -1.22
N GLU A 120 15.52 -14.39 -0.33
CA GLU A 120 15.30 -14.60 1.11
C GLU A 120 13.81 -14.48 1.50
#